data_AF-A0A195BNY2-F1
#
_entry.id   AF-A0A195BNY2-F1
#
_cell.length_a   1.000
_cell.length_b   1.000
_cell.length_c   1.000
_cell.angle_alpha   90.00
_cell.angle_beta   90.00
_cell.angle_gamma   90.00
#
_symmetry.space_group_name_H-M   'P 1'
#
loop_
_entity.id
_entity.type
_entity.pdbx_description
1 polymer ?
#
loop_
_entity_poly.entity_id
_entity_poly.type
_entity_poly.pdbx_seq_one_letter_code
_entity_poly.pdbx_strand_id
1 'polypeptide(L)'
;MSAAKPEVKNWKEYNRKRKEFRKQWKEEKLTKKMKKEDLEKESKNKAQEYTEEGNTKYERRDICTISIAVPGSILARILQYLECPQYLRKYFFPIHKDLQYAGVLNPLDAPHHLRQEDEFLYREGIVTNKPIKAGRGSQVNVGLLNEVHVDKVLMAGLRVTVKIPSDQPNRKKMKGIIVPPNMPRAETGIYWGYNVKLAKNLTEVLTNCQYKEGYDLMIGTSDKGTSIDEIKAKSLKYHHCLIVFGGLAGLEAAIDVDPYLNIDDSSLVFDKYINTCPQQGSRTIRTEEAILLTLAELRTKLVAKEILEK
;
A
#
# COMPACT_ATOMS: atom_id res chain seq x y z
N MET A 1 -33.16 -39.23 8.13
CA MET A 1 -32.05 -39.82 7.36
C MET A 1 -30.92 -38.81 7.36
N SER A 2 -29.76 -39.22 7.86
CA SER A 2 -28.57 -38.37 8.08
C SER A 2 -27.93 -37.98 6.74
N ALA A 3 -27.76 -36.69 6.48
CA ALA A 3 -27.05 -36.20 5.30
C ALA A 3 -25.54 -36.45 5.48
N ALA A 4 -24.98 -37.25 4.57
CA ALA A 4 -23.58 -37.66 4.59
C ALA A 4 -22.63 -36.44 4.49
N LYS A 5 -21.62 -36.39 5.36
CA LYS A 5 -20.48 -35.47 5.25
C LYS A 5 -19.68 -35.83 4.01
N PRO A 6 -19.29 -34.86 3.15
CA PRO A 6 -18.43 -35.16 2.01
C PRO A 6 -17.04 -35.57 2.49
N GLU A 7 -16.57 -36.73 2.02
CA GLU A 7 -15.24 -37.28 2.29
C GLU A 7 -14.14 -36.34 1.81
N VAL A 8 -13.15 -36.13 2.68
CA VAL A 8 -11.95 -35.34 2.42
C VAL A 8 -11.16 -35.99 1.29
N LYS A 9 -11.30 -35.47 0.06
CA LYS A 9 -10.41 -35.79 -1.06
C LYS A 9 -8.94 -35.60 -0.61
N ASN A 10 -8.19 -36.70 -0.72
CA ASN A 10 -6.77 -36.89 -0.50
C ASN A 10 -5.93 -35.61 -0.25
N TRP A 11 -5.80 -35.20 1.01
CA TRP A 11 -5.01 -34.03 1.47
C TRP A 11 -3.59 -33.98 0.89
N LYS A 12 -3.01 -35.13 0.57
CA LYS A 12 -1.70 -35.25 -0.09
C LYS A 12 -1.73 -34.74 -1.54
N GLU A 13 -2.78 -35.02 -2.29
CA GLU A 13 -2.95 -34.59 -3.67
C GLU A 13 -3.25 -33.09 -3.77
N TYR A 14 -4.08 -32.56 -2.86
CA TYR A 14 -4.32 -31.12 -2.73
C TYR A 14 -3.00 -30.36 -2.46
N ASN A 15 -2.21 -30.83 -1.49
CA ASN A 15 -0.91 -30.23 -1.19
C ASN A 15 0.10 -30.36 -2.34
N ARG A 16 0.05 -31.46 -3.12
CA ARG A 16 0.89 -31.64 -4.30
C ARG A 16 0.54 -30.62 -5.38
N LYS A 17 -0.73 -30.54 -5.77
CA LYS A 17 -1.23 -29.55 -6.75
C LYS A 17 -0.92 -28.13 -6.33
N ARG A 18 -1.12 -27.80 -5.05
CA ARG A 18 -0.77 -26.50 -4.47
C ARG A 18 0.73 -26.19 -4.54
N LYS A 19 1.60 -27.18 -4.29
CA LYS A 19 3.06 -27.02 -4.39
C LYS A 19 3.51 -26.85 -5.84
N GLU A 20 2.95 -27.62 -6.77
CA GLU A 20 3.24 -27.55 -8.21
C GLU A 20 2.80 -26.21 -8.78
N PHE A 21 1.56 -25.80 -8.51
CA PHE A 21 1.04 -24.49 -8.89
C PHE A 21 1.91 -23.36 -8.34
N ARG A 22 2.30 -23.41 -7.06
CA ARG A 22 3.22 -22.42 -6.46
C ARG A 22 4.60 -22.43 -7.08
N LYS A 23 5.11 -23.59 -7.51
CA LYS A 23 6.43 -23.68 -8.17
C LYS A 23 6.37 -23.01 -9.54
N GLN A 24 5.38 -23.39 -10.35
CA GLN A 24 5.14 -22.80 -11.67
C GLN A 24 4.88 -21.29 -11.57
N TRP A 25 4.04 -20.87 -10.62
CA TRP A 25 3.74 -19.47 -10.39
C TRP A 25 4.96 -18.67 -9.90
N LYS A 26 5.82 -19.24 -9.05
CA LYS A 26 7.08 -18.59 -8.64
C LYS A 26 8.04 -18.45 -9.81
N GLU A 27 8.16 -19.47 -10.66
CA GLU A 27 8.98 -19.43 -11.87
C GLU A 27 8.44 -18.39 -12.87
N GLU A 28 7.12 -18.30 -13.03
CA GLU A 28 6.46 -17.31 -13.88
C GLU A 28 6.56 -15.88 -13.31
N LYS A 29 6.49 -15.73 -11.99
CA LYS A 29 6.72 -14.45 -11.30
C LYS A 29 8.17 -14.00 -11.45
N LEU A 30 9.13 -14.92 -11.35
CA LEU A 30 10.56 -14.62 -11.52
C LEU A 30 10.85 -14.18 -12.96
N THR A 31 10.28 -14.86 -13.95
CA THR A 31 10.45 -14.50 -15.36
C THR A 31 9.74 -13.19 -15.73
N LYS A 32 8.53 -12.93 -15.22
CA LYS A 32 7.85 -11.62 -15.37
C LYS A 32 8.63 -10.50 -14.66
N LYS A 33 9.23 -10.78 -13.50
CA LYS A 33 10.09 -9.85 -12.76
C LYS A 33 11.37 -9.53 -13.54
N MET A 34 12.05 -10.52 -14.12
CA MET A 34 13.22 -10.29 -14.98
C MET A 34 12.86 -9.40 -16.18
N LYS A 35 11.77 -9.73 -16.89
CA LYS A 35 11.28 -8.92 -18.01
C LYS A 35 10.93 -7.48 -17.60
N LYS A 36 10.34 -7.29 -16.42
CA LYS A 36 10.01 -5.97 -15.87
C LYS A 36 11.25 -5.20 -15.43
N GLU A 37 12.24 -5.87 -14.83
CA GLU A 37 13.51 -5.27 -14.44
C GLU A 37 14.32 -4.83 -15.67
N ASP A 38 14.24 -5.58 -16.78
CA ASP A 38 14.87 -5.20 -18.04
C ASP A 38 14.17 -3.98 -18.67
N LEU A 39 12.83 -3.95 -18.68
CA LEU A 39 12.04 -2.78 -19.11
C LEU A 39 12.22 -1.55 -18.20
N GLU A 40 12.33 -1.76 -16.88
CA GLU A 40 12.60 -0.69 -15.92
C GLU A 40 14.05 -0.20 -15.99
N LYS A 41 15.03 -1.04 -16.34
CA LYS A 41 16.41 -0.61 -16.61
C LYS A 41 16.47 0.24 -17.87
N GLU A 42 15.75 -0.13 -18.93
CA GLU A 42 15.62 0.73 -20.12
C GLU A 42 14.93 2.07 -19.82
N SER A 43 13.92 2.07 -18.94
CA SER A 43 13.20 3.28 -18.53
C SER A 43 14.02 4.15 -17.56
N LYS A 44 14.79 3.54 -16.66
CA LYS A 44 15.69 4.21 -15.71
C LYS A 44 16.92 4.78 -16.41
N ASN A 45 17.45 4.12 -17.43
CA ASN A 45 18.52 4.68 -18.27
C ASN A 45 18.09 5.99 -18.95
N LYS A 46 16.80 6.19 -19.26
CA LYS A 46 16.25 7.46 -19.76
C LYS A 46 15.95 8.51 -18.68
N ALA A 47 15.78 8.11 -17.41
CA ALA A 47 15.49 9.02 -16.29
C ALA A 47 16.75 9.37 -15.46
N GLN A 48 17.81 8.57 -15.54
CA GLN A 48 19.07 8.75 -14.82
C GLN A 48 19.97 9.85 -15.41
N GLU A 49 19.65 10.40 -16.58
CA GLU A 49 20.38 11.56 -17.13
C GLU A 49 20.12 12.88 -16.36
N TYR A 50 19.21 12.92 -15.37
CA TYR A 50 18.84 14.17 -14.67
C TYR A 50 19.01 14.19 -13.14
N THR A 51 19.53 13.14 -12.50
CA THR A 51 19.74 13.15 -11.04
C THR A 51 21.00 12.38 -10.64
N GLU A 52 22.16 12.89 -10.99
CA GLU A 52 23.39 12.58 -10.27
C GLU A 52 23.89 13.86 -9.62
N GLU A 53 23.65 13.99 -8.31
CA GLU A 53 24.55 14.60 -7.31
C GLU A 53 23.79 14.79 -5.98
N GLY A 54 24.30 14.17 -4.90
CA GLY A 54 23.75 14.29 -3.54
C GLY A 54 23.46 12.95 -2.87
N ASN A 55 24.49 12.13 -2.68
CA ASN A 55 24.40 10.80 -2.08
C ASN A 55 24.40 10.87 -0.54
N THR A 56 23.27 11.22 0.07
CA THR A 56 23.02 10.89 1.47
C THR A 56 22.46 9.47 1.51
N LYS A 57 23.31 8.48 1.81
CA LYS A 57 22.89 7.08 1.98
C LYS A 57 22.02 6.96 3.23
N TYR A 58 20.72 7.16 3.07
CA TYR A 58 19.77 6.73 4.09
C TYR A 58 19.68 5.21 4.05
N GLU A 59 20.09 4.54 5.13
CA GLU A 59 19.82 3.12 5.31
C GLU A 59 18.30 2.91 5.30
N ARG A 60 17.84 2.24 4.25
CA ARG A 60 16.42 1.96 4.05
C ARG A 60 16.05 0.86 5.05
N ARG A 61 15.55 1.24 6.23
CA ARG A 61 14.93 0.26 7.14
C ARG A 61 13.79 -0.43 6.39
N ASP A 62 13.83 -1.76 6.29
CA ASP A 62 12.84 -2.56 5.57
C ASP A 62 11.51 -2.62 6.32
N ILE A 63 10.66 -1.62 6.12
CA ILE A 63 9.40 -1.52 6.84
C ILE A 63 8.42 -2.60 6.38
N CYS A 64 7.84 -3.33 7.33
CA CYS A 64 6.76 -4.25 7.03
C CYS A 64 5.49 -3.51 6.55
N THR A 65 4.77 -4.04 5.57
CA THR A 65 3.62 -3.36 4.97
C THR A 65 2.42 -4.28 4.80
N ILE A 66 1.22 -3.71 4.88
CA ILE A 66 -0.02 -4.35 4.48
C ILE A 66 -0.54 -3.63 3.24
N SER A 67 -0.87 -4.39 2.20
CA SER A 67 -1.57 -3.93 1.01
C SER A 67 -2.97 -4.53 1.01
N ILE A 68 -3.95 -3.74 0.60
CA ILE A 68 -5.34 -4.16 0.49
C ILE A 68 -5.76 -4.01 -0.97
N ALA A 69 -6.29 -5.08 -1.55
CA ALA A 69 -6.85 -5.07 -2.88
C ALA A 69 -8.36 -5.22 -2.81
N VAL A 70 -9.06 -4.28 -3.45
CA VAL A 70 -10.52 -4.18 -3.50
C VAL A 70 -10.96 -3.89 -4.94
N PRO A 71 -12.14 -4.36 -5.36
CA PRO A 71 -12.68 -4.03 -6.68
C PRO A 71 -13.18 -2.56 -6.71
N GLY A 72 -12.92 -1.85 -7.81
CA GLY A 72 -13.55 -0.55 -8.10
C GLY A 72 -12.57 0.57 -8.45
N SER A 73 -12.69 1.11 -9.68
CA SER A 73 -11.82 2.16 -10.20
C SER A 73 -12.12 3.56 -9.64
N ILE A 74 -13.40 3.88 -9.38
CA ILE A 74 -13.81 5.20 -8.87
C ILE A 74 -13.33 5.46 -7.44
N LEU A 75 -13.14 4.39 -6.66
CA LEU A 75 -12.68 4.46 -5.28
C LEU A 75 -11.27 5.04 -5.18
N ALA A 76 -10.43 4.83 -6.20
CA ALA A 76 -9.03 5.24 -6.14
C ALA A 76 -8.88 6.76 -5.94
N ARG A 77 -9.69 7.57 -6.62
CA ARG A 77 -9.62 9.03 -6.51
C ARG A 77 -10.09 9.53 -5.16
N ILE A 78 -11.16 8.93 -4.63
CA ILE A 78 -11.71 9.27 -3.31
C ILE A 78 -10.69 8.92 -2.22
N LEU A 79 -10.07 7.74 -2.29
CA LEU A 79 -9.03 7.33 -1.34
C LEU A 79 -7.79 8.24 -1.41
N GLN A 80 -7.33 8.59 -2.61
CA GLN A 80 -6.23 9.55 -2.78
C GLN A 80 -6.57 10.93 -2.19
N TYR A 81 -7.80 11.40 -2.40
CA TYR A 81 -8.27 12.66 -1.84
C TYR A 81 -8.31 12.64 -0.29
N LEU A 82 -8.80 11.53 0.29
CA LEU A 82 -8.86 11.34 1.74
C LEU A 82 -7.47 11.24 2.36
N GLU A 83 -6.54 10.53 1.73
CA GLU A 83 -5.17 10.42 2.21
C GLU A 83 -4.41 11.75 2.15
N CYS A 84 -4.68 12.57 1.13
CA CYS A 84 -3.98 13.84 0.96
C CYS A 84 -4.29 14.84 2.10
N PRO A 85 -3.26 15.44 2.75
CA PRO A 85 -3.44 16.51 3.74
C PRO A 85 -4.24 17.69 3.18
N GLN A 86 -5.08 18.29 4.03
CA GLN A 86 -6.06 19.30 3.63
C GLN A 86 -5.44 20.51 2.90
N TYR A 87 -4.29 21.02 3.38
CA TYR A 87 -3.60 22.16 2.78
C TYR A 87 -3.00 21.87 1.38
N LEU A 88 -2.85 20.59 1.03
CA LEU A 88 -2.32 20.16 -0.27
C LEU A 88 -3.42 19.84 -1.30
N ARG A 89 -4.64 19.57 -0.87
CA ARG A 89 -5.72 19.07 -1.75
C ARG A 89 -5.98 20.01 -2.94
N LYS A 90 -5.95 21.32 -2.72
CA LYS A 90 -6.17 22.33 -3.76
C LYS A 90 -5.15 22.28 -4.92
N TYR A 91 -3.97 21.72 -4.69
CA TYR A 91 -2.93 21.63 -5.71
C TYR A 91 -2.97 20.32 -6.49
N PHE A 92 -3.34 19.21 -5.84
CA PHE A 92 -3.35 17.89 -6.47
C PHE A 92 -4.71 17.50 -7.06
N PHE A 93 -5.81 18.08 -6.57
CA PHE A 93 -7.16 17.72 -6.97
C PHE A 93 -7.87 18.91 -7.59
N PRO A 94 -7.93 19.00 -8.94
CA PRO A 94 -8.78 19.97 -9.60
C PRO A 94 -10.25 19.66 -9.31
N ILE A 95 -11.13 20.64 -9.55
CA ILE A 95 -12.58 20.47 -9.42
C ILE A 95 -13.01 19.34 -10.35
N HIS A 96 -13.54 18.26 -9.77
CA HIS A 96 -13.92 17.07 -10.49
C HIS A 96 -15.25 16.52 -10.00
N LYS A 97 -16.05 15.98 -10.92
CA LYS A 97 -17.40 15.46 -10.62
C LYS A 97 -17.38 14.37 -9.55
N ASP A 98 -16.41 13.45 -9.61
CA ASP A 98 -16.24 12.39 -8.60
C ASP A 98 -16.00 12.91 -7.18
N LEU A 99 -15.53 14.16 -7.02
CA LEU A 99 -15.24 14.79 -5.74
C LEU A 99 -16.27 15.88 -5.36
N GLN A 100 -17.39 15.99 -6.10
CA GLN A 100 -18.41 17.01 -5.85
C GLN A 100 -19.02 16.92 -4.44
N TYR A 101 -19.08 15.71 -3.88
CA TYR A 101 -19.58 15.45 -2.53
C TYR A 101 -18.46 15.14 -1.53
N ALA A 102 -17.22 15.55 -1.83
CA ALA A 102 -16.08 15.27 -0.95
C ALA A 102 -16.24 15.84 0.47
N GLY A 103 -17.08 16.87 0.64
CA GLY A 103 -17.42 17.44 1.96
C GLY A 103 -18.30 16.54 2.84
N VAL A 104 -18.93 15.50 2.29
CA VAL A 104 -19.72 14.50 3.04
C VAL A 104 -18.85 13.32 3.49
N LEU A 105 -17.64 13.18 2.92
CA LEU A 105 -16.76 12.08 3.25
C LEU A 105 -16.24 12.19 4.69
N ASN A 106 -16.11 11.05 5.36
CA ASN A 106 -15.53 10.99 6.69
C ASN A 106 -14.05 11.40 6.65
N PRO A 107 -13.61 12.37 7.47
CA PRO A 107 -12.20 12.73 7.56
C PRO A 107 -11.39 11.54 8.08
N LEU A 108 -10.18 11.36 7.53
CA LEU A 108 -9.28 10.29 7.97
C LEU A 108 -8.56 10.64 9.28
N ASP A 109 -8.29 11.93 9.51
CA ASP A 109 -7.53 12.46 10.65
C ASP A 109 -6.25 11.66 10.96
N ALA A 110 -5.49 11.35 9.90
CA ALA A 110 -4.24 10.62 10.02
C ALA A 110 -3.11 11.50 10.57
N PRO A 111 -2.03 10.92 11.16
CA PRO A 111 -0.95 11.70 11.78
C PRO A 111 -0.22 12.67 10.85
N HIS A 112 -0.25 12.46 9.53
CA HIS A 112 0.31 13.38 8.54
C HIS A 112 -0.65 14.52 8.14
N HIS A 113 -1.89 14.53 8.66
CA HIS A 113 -2.87 15.62 8.50
C HIS A 113 -2.67 16.70 9.58
N LEU A 114 -1.43 17.15 9.72
CA LEU A 114 -1.03 18.14 10.72
C LEU A 114 -1.69 19.49 10.46
N ARG A 115 -2.14 20.12 11.55
CA ARG A 115 -2.55 21.53 11.57
C ARG A 115 -1.32 22.43 11.48
N GLN A 116 -1.54 23.73 11.38
CA GLN A 116 -0.45 24.67 11.22
C GLN A 116 0.39 24.79 12.51
N GLU A 117 -0.27 24.67 13.66
CA GLU A 117 0.28 24.78 15.01
C GLU A 117 0.98 23.50 15.49
N ASP A 118 0.71 22.34 14.88
CA ASP A 118 1.26 21.07 15.34
C ASP A 118 2.78 21.00 15.09
N GLU A 119 3.56 20.72 16.13
CA GLU A 119 5.00 20.53 15.97
C GLU A 119 5.32 19.04 15.73
N PHE A 120 5.81 18.71 14.53
CA PHE A 120 6.27 17.36 14.18
C PHE A 120 7.48 17.42 13.26
N LEU A 121 8.35 16.41 13.36
CA LEU A 121 9.63 16.33 12.64
C LEU A 121 9.46 16.19 11.12
N TYR A 122 8.34 15.64 10.68
CA TYR A 122 8.05 15.39 9.27
C TYR A 122 6.80 16.13 8.84
N ARG A 123 6.79 16.64 7.61
CA ARG A 123 5.58 17.19 6.98
C ARG A 123 5.53 16.81 5.52
N GLU A 124 4.32 16.60 5.03
CA GLU A 124 4.07 16.51 3.59
C GLU A 124 4.11 17.90 2.98
N GLY A 125 4.50 18.01 1.71
CA GLY A 125 4.58 19.29 1.06
C GLY A 125 4.52 19.22 -0.45
N ILE A 126 4.35 20.39 -1.06
CA ILE A 126 4.42 20.57 -2.51
C ILE A 126 5.47 21.60 -2.88
N VAL A 127 6.29 21.29 -3.88
CA VAL A 127 7.31 22.19 -4.40
C VAL A 127 6.63 23.39 -5.09
N THR A 128 6.97 24.60 -4.67
CA THR A 128 6.39 25.84 -5.23
C THR A 128 7.19 26.35 -6.42
N ASN A 129 6.53 27.12 -7.30
CA ASN A 129 7.17 27.68 -8.50
C ASN A 129 7.91 29.00 -8.21
N LYS A 130 8.46 29.18 -7.00
CA LYS A 130 9.16 30.42 -6.65
C LYS A 130 10.58 30.39 -7.21
N PRO A 131 11.02 31.45 -7.91
CA PRO A 131 12.36 31.52 -8.45
C PRO A 131 13.36 31.65 -7.30
N ILE A 132 14.23 30.66 -7.18
CA ILE A 132 15.38 30.68 -6.28
C ILE A 132 16.63 30.82 -7.14
N LYS A 133 17.66 31.50 -6.62
CA LYS A 133 18.96 31.57 -7.31
C LYS A 133 19.43 30.15 -7.66
N ALA A 134 19.89 29.96 -8.90
CA ALA A 134 20.38 28.67 -9.38
C ALA A 134 21.37 28.05 -8.38
N GLY A 135 21.17 26.76 -8.06
CA GLY A 135 21.99 26.03 -7.10
C GLY A 135 21.65 26.22 -5.61
N ARG A 136 20.61 27.00 -5.26
CA ARG A 136 20.14 27.12 -3.87
C ARG A 136 18.89 26.27 -3.57
N GLY A 137 18.66 25.16 -4.27
CA GLY A 137 17.54 24.25 -3.96
C GLY A 137 16.15 24.81 -4.31
N SER A 138 15.12 24.35 -3.59
CA SER A 138 13.71 24.64 -3.88
C SER A 138 12.96 25.18 -2.64
N GLN A 139 11.75 25.70 -2.85
CA GLN A 139 10.82 26.07 -1.78
C GLN A 139 9.64 25.10 -1.77
N VAL A 140 9.22 24.70 -0.57
CA VAL A 140 8.17 23.71 -0.38
C VAL A 140 7.12 24.27 0.58
N ASN A 141 5.86 24.21 0.16
CA ASN A 141 4.73 24.50 1.03
C ASN A 141 4.36 23.25 1.82
N VAL A 142 4.55 23.30 3.15
CA VAL A 142 4.29 22.21 4.10
C VAL A 142 3.10 22.51 5.05
N GLY A 143 2.23 23.45 4.68
CA GLY A 143 1.07 23.85 5.49
C GLY A 143 1.38 24.84 6.63
N LEU A 144 2.62 25.32 6.72
CA LEU A 144 3.04 26.36 7.66
C LEU A 144 2.84 27.76 7.05
N LEU A 145 2.92 28.81 7.88
CA LEU A 145 2.78 30.21 7.42
C LEU A 145 3.85 30.58 6.38
N ASN A 146 5.07 30.08 6.60
CA ASN A 146 6.20 30.29 5.71
C ASN A 146 6.58 28.97 5.04
N GLU A 147 6.98 29.07 3.78
CA GLU A 147 7.52 27.93 3.05
C GLU A 147 8.89 27.51 3.60
N VAL A 148 9.17 26.22 3.48
CA VAL A 148 10.43 25.62 3.91
C VAL A 148 11.39 25.58 2.73
N HIS A 149 12.62 26.01 2.98
CA HIS A 149 13.71 25.93 2.01
C HIS A 149 14.35 24.55 2.06
N VAL A 150 14.44 23.88 0.91
CA VAL A 150 14.98 22.52 0.82
C VAL A 150 16.29 22.47 0.05
N ASP A 151 17.10 21.48 0.38
CA ASP A 151 18.45 21.26 -0.14
C ASP A 151 18.48 20.87 -1.63
N LYS A 152 17.41 20.27 -2.15
CA LYS A 152 17.35 19.75 -3.53
C LYS A 152 16.60 20.69 -4.48
N VAL A 153 17.08 20.77 -5.72
CA VAL A 153 16.36 21.42 -6.82
C VAL A 153 15.37 20.41 -7.39
N LEU A 154 14.07 20.70 -7.22
CA LEU A 154 12.98 19.82 -7.63
C LEU A 154 12.01 20.55 -8.56
N MET A 155 11.30 19.78 -9.38
CA MET A 155 10.23 20.29 -10.24
C MET A 155 9.07 20.81 -9.40
N ALA A 156 8.56 21.99 -9.76
CA ALA A 156 7.37 22.56 -9.15
C ALA A 156 6.16 21.61 -9.32
N GLY A 157 5.32 21.55 -8.28
CA GLY A 157 4.14 20.68 -8.25
C GLY A 157 4.39 19.26 -7.74
N LEU A 158 5.65 18.88 -7.46
CA LEU A 158 5.98 17.56 -6.91
C LEU A 158 5.56 17.46 -5.43
N ARG A 159 4.88 16.36 -5.05
CA ARG A 159 4.62 16.01 -3.65
C ARG A 159 5.89 15.43 -3.02
N VAL A 160 6.27 15.96 -1.86
CA VAL A 160 7.49 15.54 -1.15
C VAL A 160 7.24 15.43 0.35
N THR A 161 8.01 14.57 1.00
CA THR A 161 8.10 14.51 2.47
C THR A 161 9.33 15.28 2.92
N VAL A 162 9.15 16.23 3.83
CA VAL A 162 10.20 17.12 4.33
C VAL A 162 10.46 16.81 5.79
N LYS A 163 11.72 16.55 6.13
CA LYS A 163 12.21 16.52 7.52
C LYS A 163 12.58 17.94 7.94
N ILE A 164 11.95 18.45 9.00
CA ILE A 164 12.16 19.79 9.52
C ILE A 164 12.83 19.65 10.90
N PRO A 165 14.15 19.86 11.01
CA PRO A 165 14.84 19.84 12.29
C PRO A 165 14.26 20.87 13.25
N SER A 166 14.15 20.54 14.53
CA SER A 166 13.60 21.43 15.57
C SER A 166 14.56 22.56 15.97
N ASP A 167 15.86 22.39 15.76
CA ASP A 167 16.96 23.26 16.17
C ASP A 167 17.23 24.40 15.17
N GLN A 168 16.18 25.11 14.75
CA GLN A 168 16.34 26.14 13.72
C GLN A 168 16.65 27.52 14.30
N PRO A 169 17.71 28.19 13.83
CA PRO A 169 18.10 29.51 14.33
C PRO A 169 17.07 30.61 13.98
N ASN A 170 16.19 30.38 12.99
CA ASN A 170 15.20 31.37 12.57
C ASN A 170 13.86 30.73 12.20
N ARG A 171 12.84 30.92 13.06
CA ARG A 171 11.46 30.44 12.81
C ARG A 171 10.81 31.03 11.56
N LYS A 172 11.27 32.19 11.06
CA LYS A 172 10.73 32.79 9.82
C LYS A 172 11.31 32.18 8.54
N LYS A 173 12.49 31.56 8.60
CA LYS A 173 13.17 30.95 7.44
C LYS A 173 13.58 29.53 7.79
N MET A 174 12.62 28.63 7.73
CA MET A 174 12.86 27.23 8.02
C MET A 174 13.59 26.55 6.86
N LYS A 175 14.54 25.69 7.22
CA LYS A 175 15.23 24.77 6.34
C LYS A 175 14.71 23.36 6.56
N GLY A 176 14.59 22.59 5.49
CA GLY A 176 14.15 21.21 5.54
C GLY A 176 14.98 20.35 4.62
N ILE A 177 14.94 19.04 4.86
CA ILE A 177 15.65 18.05 4.05
C ILE A 177 14.61 17.17 3.37
N ILE A 178 14.75 16.96 2.07
CA ILE A 178 13.87 16.05 1.33
C ILE A 178 14.22 14.62 1.69
N VAL A 179 13.22 13.90 2.21
CA VAL A 179 13.36 12.51 2.64
C VAL A 179 12.40 11.59 1.88
N PRO A 180 12.70 10.28 1.81
CA PRO A 180 11.75 9.30 1.31
C PRO A 180 10.44 9.26 2.13
N PRO A 181 9.28 9.02 1.51
CA PRO A 181 7.98 9.03 2.19
C PRO A 181 7.78 7.91 3.21
N ASN A 182 8.62 6.87 3.17
CA ASN A 182 8.62 5.80 4.16
C ASN A 182 9.45 6.15 5.42
N MET A 183 10.30 7.18 5.37
CA MET A 183 11.19 7.55 6.48
C MET A 183 10.45 7.93 7.77
N PRO A 184 9.34 8.71 7.76
CA PRO A 184 8.62 9.03 8.99
C PRO A 184 8.21 7.78 9.76
N ARG A 185 7.68 6.78 9.05
CA ARG A 185 7.30 5.50 9.63
C ARG A 185 8.49 4.67 10.11
N ALA A 186 9.61 4.68 9.36
CA ALA A 186 10.82 3.93 9.73
C ALA A 186 11.54 4.48 10.97
N GLU A 187 11.55 5.81 11.14
CA GLU A 187 12.25 6.45 12.26
C GLU A 187 11.34 6.62 13.49
N THR A 188 10.08 6.97 13.29
CA THR A 188 9.18 7.32 14.41
C THR A 188 8.15 6.24 14.74
N GLY A 189 7.96 5.24 13.86
CA GLY A 189 6.90 4.25 13.98
C GLY A 189 5.49 4.78 13.69
N ILE A 190 5.34 6.07 13.38
CA ILE A 190 4.05 6.70 13.14
C ILE A 190 3.52 6.37 11.74
N TYR A 191 2.21 6.15 11.67
CA TYR A 191 1.52 5.94 10.40
C TYR A 191 1.55 7.20 9.53
N TRP A 192 1.91 7.05 8.25
CA TRP A 192 2.13 8.16 7.32
C TRP A 192 1.31 8.00 6.03
N GLY A 193 0.04 7.64 6.18
CA GLY A 193 -0.88 7.46 5.06
C GLY A 193 -0.72 6.13 4.30
N TYR A 194 -1.43 6.03 3.19
CA TYR A 194 -1.42 4.86 2.30
C TYR A 194 -1.21 5.29 0.85
N ASN A 195 -0.70 4.38 0.03
CA ASN A 195 -0.60 4.59 -1.41
C ASN A 195 -1.74 3.86 -2.12
N VAL A 196 -2.36 4.52 -3.09
CA VAL A 196 -3.43 3.95 -3.91
C VAL A 196 -2.87 3.60 -5.28
N LYS A 197 -3.07 2.37 -5.71
CA LYS A 197 -2.66 1.87 -7.02
C LYS A 197 -3.84 1.22 -7.72
N LEU A 198 -4.04 1.59 -8.98
CA LEU A 198 -4.98 0.92 -9.87
C LEU A 198 -4.31 -0.31 -10.48
N ALA A 199 -5.06 -1.40 -10.55
CA ALA A 199 -4.69 -2.63 -11.23
C ALA A 199 -5.84 -3.07 -12.12
N LYS A 200 -5.54 -3.58 -13.32
CA LYS A 200 -6.54 -3.98 -14.31
C LYS A 200 -7.19 -5.33 -13.99
N ASN A 201 -6.44 -6.23 -13.36
CA ASN A 201 -6.87 -7.56 -12.99
C ASN A 201 -6.10 -8.06 -11.76
N LEU A 202 -6.47 -9.23 -11.25
CA LEU A 202 -5.87 -9.80 -10.05
C LEU A 202 -4.39 -10.16 -10.27
N THR A 203 -4.03 -10.65 -11.45
CA THR A 203 -2.64 -10.93 -11.83
C THR A 203 -1.76 -9.71 -11.68
N GLU A 204 -2.23 -8.53 -12.11
CA GLU A 204 -1.49 -7.29 -11.92
C GLU A 204 -1.33 -6.94 -10.44
N VAL A 205 -2.35 -7.12 -9.60
CA VAL A 205 -2.22 -6.91 -8.14
C VAL A 205 -1.11 -7.79 -7.56
N LEU A 206 -1.06 -9.06 -7.97
CA LEU A 206 -0.11 -10.03 -7.43
C LEU A 206 1.33 -9.86 -7.96
N THR A 207 1.46 -9.45 -9.23
CA THR A 207 2.77 -9.36 -9.92
C THR A 207 3.36 -7.96 -9.88
N ASN A 208 2.54 -6.92 -9.95
CA ASN A 208 2.96 -5.53 -10.00
C ASN A 208 3.14 -4.95 -8.58
N CYS A 209 3.82 -5.69 -7.72
CA CYS A 209 4.17 -5.24 -6.37
C CYS A 209 5.28 -4.17 -6.42
N GLN A 210 5.24 -3.21 -5.48
CA GLN A 210 6.28 -2.17 -5.35
C GLN A 210 7.54 -2.66 -4.62
N TYR A 211 7.49 -3.86 -4.04
CA TYR A 211 8.58 -4.45 -3.27
C TYR A 211 9.34 -5.45 -4.14
N LYS A 212 10.68 -5.42 -4.08
CA LYS A 212 11.54 -6.31 -4.88
C LYS A 212 11.25 -7.79 -4.60
N GLU A 213 10.93 -8.14 -3.35
CA GLU A 213 10.62 -9.51 -2.94
C GLU A 213 9.15 -9.90 -3.22
N GLY A 214 8.32 -8.93 -3.60
CA GLY A 214 6.88 -9.07 -3.71
C GLY A 214 6.19 -9.26 -2.35
N TYR A 215 4.94 -9.70 -2.38
CA TYR A 215 4.21 -10.09 -1.18
C TYR A 215 4.67 -11.48 -0.70
N ASP A 216 5.08 -11.58 0.56
CA ASP A 216 5.51 -12.83 1.20
C ASP A 216 4.39 -13.51 2.01
N LEU A 217 3.28 -12.81 2.19
CA LEU A 217 2.02 -13.34 2.70
C LEU A 217 0.85 -12.79 1.87
N MET A 218 0.08 -13.68 1.24
CA MET A 218 -1.12 -13.33 0.49
C MET A 218 -2.35 -13.97 1.13
N ILE A 219 -3.34 -13.17 1.47
CA ILE A 219 -4.57 -13.58 2.15
C ILE A 219 -5.75 -13.23 1.25
N GLY A 220 -6.52 -14.23 0.84
CA GLY A 220 -7.83 -14.03 0.22
C GLY A 220 -8.93 -14.17 1.27
N THR A 221 -9.97 -13.33 1.19
CA THR A 221 -11.14 -13.40 2.07
C THR A 221 -12.34 -14.02 1.36
N SER A 222 -13.03 -14.93 2.03
CA SER A 222 -14.23 -15.60 1.52
C SER A 222 -14.99 -16.30 2.64
N ASP A 223 -16.31 -16.37 2.52
CA ASP A 223 -17.19 -17.15 3.40
C ASP A 223 -16.89 -18.66 3.34
N LYS A 224 -16.34 -19.14 2.22
CA LYS A 224 -15.89 -20.53 2.00
C LYS A 224 -14.48 -20.82 2.51
N GLY A 225 -13.78 -19.80 3.05
CA GLY A 225 -12.42 -19.95 3.56
C GLY A 225 -12.34 -20.73 4.88
N THR A 226 -11.12 -21.05 5.31
CA THR A 226 -10.88 -21.63 6.64
C THR A 226 -11.25 -20.61 7.73
N SER A 227 -11.89 -21.06 8.80
CA SER A 227 -12.28 -20.18 9.90
C SER A 227 -11.07 -19.44 10.48
N ILE A 228 -11.21 -18.13 10.70
CA ILE A 228 -10.18 -17.31 11.36
C ILE A 228 -9.88 -17.79 12.79
N ASP A 229 -10.85 -18.44 13.44
CA ASP A 229 -10.71 -18.98 14.80
C ASP A 229 -9.69 -20.13 14.87
N GLU A 230 -9.53 -20.88 13.78
CA GLU A 230 -8.55 -21.96 13.67
C GLU A 230 -7.11 -21.41 13.56
N ILE A 231 -6.96 -20.13 13.21
CA ILE A 231 -5.66 -19.48 13.10
C ILE A 231 -5.19 -19.05 14.49
N LYS A 232 -4.08 -19.64 14.94
CA LYS A 232 -3.44 -19.29 16.21
C LYS A 232 -3.05 -17.81 16.21
N ALA A 233 -3.20 -17.16 17.37
CA ALA A 233 -2.74 -15.79 17.57
C ALA A 233 -1.23 -15.67 17.26
N LYS A 234 -0.83 -14.52 16.72
CA LYS A 234 0.57 -14.19 16.38
C LYS A 234 1.29 -15.24 15.51
N SER A 235 0.57 -16.01 14.69
CA SER A 235 1.15 -17.10 13.89
C SER A 235 1.52 -16.71 12.45
N LEU A 236 0.96 -15.60 11.94
CA LEU A 236 1.12 -15.18 10.55
C LEU A 236 2.23 -14.14 10.44
N LYS A 237 3.46 -14.59 10.18
CA LYS A 237 4.64 -13.71 10.01
C LYS A 237 4.71 -13.16 8.58
N TYR A 238 4.94 -11.85 8.43
CA TYR A 238 5.03 -11.20 7.12
C TYR A 238 6.04 -10.03 7.11
N HIS A 239 6.65 -9.78 5.95
CA HIS A 239 7.28 -8.49 5.62
C HIS A 239 6.30 -7.65 4.81
N HIS A 240 5.76 -8.18 3.72
CA HIS A 240 4.77 -7.53 2.86
C HIS A 240 3.55 -8.43 2.71
N CYS A 241 2.49 -8.10 3.46
CA CYS A 241 1.22 -8.80 3.41
C CYS A 241 0.29 -8.15 2.37
N LEU A 242 -0.39 -8.96 1.57
CA LEU A 242 -1.49 -8.55 0.70
C LEU A 242 -2.77 -9.22 1.18
N ILE A 243 -3.82 -8.44 1.42
CA ILE A 243 -5.16 -8.91 1.73
C ILE A 243 -6.08 -8.55 0.56
N VAL A 244 -6.72 -9.54 -0.04
CA VAL A 244 -7.57 -9.35 -1.22
C VAL A 244 -9.02 -9.63 -0.87
N PHE A 245 -9.89 -8.68 -1.20
CA PHE A 245 -11.31 -8.75 -0.97
C PHE A 245 -12.05 -8.90 -2.30
N GLY A 246 -13.03 -9.81 -2.31
CA GLY A 246 -13.96 -9.97 -3.42
C GLY A 246 -15.05 -8.90 -3.42
N GLY A 247 -15.70 -8.76 -4.59
CA GLY A 247 -16.91 -7.97 -4.74
C GLY A 247 -18.16 -8.79 -4.37
N LEU A 248 -19.31 -8.40 -4.91
CA LEU A 248 -20.58 -9.10 -4.69
C LEU A 248 -20.51 -10.59 -5.07
N ALA A 249 -19.79 -10.92 -6.14
CA ALA A 249 -19.62 -12.28 -6.65
C ALA A 249 -18.39 -13.00 -6.09
N GLY A 250 -17.79 -12.49 -5.00
CA GLY A 250 -16.59 -13.06 -4.39
C GLY A 250 -15.31 -12.78 -5.17
N LEU A 251 -14.26 -13.54 -4.84
CA LEU A 251 -12.96 -13.48 -5.50
C LEU A 251 -12.93 -14.33 -6.79
N GLU A 252 -13.80 -15.33 -6.85
CA GLU A 252 -13.99 -16.24 -7.97
C GLU A 252 -14.24 -15.46 -9.26
N ALA A 253 -15.17 -14.49 -9.23
CA ALA A 253 -15.46 -13.65 -10.39
C ALA A 253 -14.25 -12.85 -10.90
N ALA A 254 -13.32 -12.45 -10.02
CA ALA A 254 -12.11 -11.74 -10.42
C ALA A 254 -11.03 -12.67 -11.00
N ILE A 255 -11.06 -13.96 -10.63
CA ILE A 255 -10.17 -14.99 -11.15
C ILE A 255 -10.67 -15.46 -12.52
N ASP A 256 -11.96 -15.73 -12.66
CA ASP A 256 -12.59 -16.24 -13.89
C ASP A 256 -12.39 -15.31 -15.10
N VAL A 257 -12.39 -13.99 -14.86
CA VAL A 257 -12.19 -12.98 -15.91
C VAL A 257 -10.72 -12.64 -16.18
N ASP A 258 -9.79 -13.14 -15.36
CA ASP A 258 -8.38 -12.87 -15.52
C ASP A 258 -7.75 -13.87 -16.50
N PRO A 259 -7.32 -13.43 -17.70
CA PRO A 259 -6.83 -14.34 -18.74
C PRO A 259 -5.55 -15.08 -18.36
N TYR A 260 -4.87 -14.67 -17.29
CA TYR A 260 -3.64 -15.30 -16.81
C TYR A 260 -3.86 -16.24 -15.62
N LEU A 261 -5.09 -16.34 -15.09
CA LEU A 261 -5.43 -17.22 -13.97
C LEU A 261 -6.47 -18.24 -14.42
N ASN A 262 -6.01 -19.35 -15.01
CA ASN A 262 -6.90 -20.47 -15.36
C ASN A 262 -6.95 -21.48 -14.21
N ILE A 263 -7.67 -21.14 -13.14
CA ILE A 263 -7.70 -21.92 -11.89
C ILE A 263 -9.14 -22.04 -11.40
N ASP A 264 -9.60 -23.27 -11.22
CA ASP A 264 -10.98 -23.54 -10.73
C ASP A 264 -11.14 -23.24 -9.23
N ASP A 265 -10.07 -23.35 -8.44
CA ASP A 265 -10.07 -23.13 -6.99
C ASP A 265 -9.31 -21.85 -6.61
N SER A 266 -10.06 -20.84 -6.20
CA SER A 266 -9.55 -19.54 -5.78
C SER A 266 -8.58 -19.60 -4.60
N SER A 267 -8.68 -20.64 -3.76
CA SER A 267 -7.80 -20.79 -2.59
C SER A 267 -6.34 -21.06 -2.97
N LEU A 268 -6.08 -21.56 -4.18
CA LEU A 268 -4.74 -21.87 -4.67
C LEU A 268 -3.90 -20.63 -4.98
N VAL A 269 -4.56 -19.49 -5.23
CA VAL A 269 -3.91 -18.19 -5.49
C VAL A 269 -3.27 -17.62 -4.22
N PHE A 270 -3.83 -17.94 -3.06
CA PHE A 270 -3.47 -17.31 -1.78
C PHE A 270 -2.70 -18.26 -0.86
N ASP A 271 -1.93 -17.68 0.06
CA ASP A 271 -1.25 -18.44 1.10
C ASP A 271 -2.23 -18.87 2.19
N LYS A 272 -3.19 -17.99 2.46
CA LYS A 272 -4.33 -18.19 3.35
C LYS A 272 -5.61 -17.76 2.64
N TYR A 273 -6.65 -18.56 2.76
CA TYR A 273 -7.97 -18.25 2.25
C TYR A 273 -8.94 -18.37 3.41
N ILE A 274 -9.42 -17.24 3.92
CA ILE A 274 -9.98 -17.16 5.28
C ILE A 274 -11.42 -16.67 5.29
N ASN A 275 -12.22 -17.27 6.17
CA ASN A 275 -13.51 -16.73 6.60
C ASN A 275 -13.29 -15.97 7.91
N THR A 276 -13.50 -14.65 7.86
CA THR A 276 -13.27 -13.72 8.98
C THR A 276 -14.50 -13.48 9.84
N CYS A 277 -15.66 -14.01 9.46
CA CYS A 277 -16.88 -13.95 10.26
C CYS A 277 -17.63 -15.29 10.19
N PRO A 278 -17.11 -16.33 10.89
CA PRO A 278 -17.80 -17.61 11.00
C PRO A 278 -19.20 -17.42 11.59
N GLN A 279 -20.17 -18.21 11.13
CA GLN A 279 -21.56 -18.13 11.59
C GLN A 279 -22.22 -16.77 11.38
N GLN A 280 -21.83 -16.03 10.32
CA GLN A 280 -22.49 -14.78 9.95
C GLN A 280 -24.02 -14.94 9.85
N GLY A 281 -24.76 -14.03 10.49
CA GLY A 281 -26.23 -14.04 10.47
C GLY A 281 -26.83 -13.39 9.22
N SER A 282 -26.03 -12.63 8.47
CA SER A 282 -26.41 -12.08 7.16
C SER A 282 -26.02 -13.05 6.05
N ARG A 283 -26.78 -13.09 4.95
CA ARG A 283 -26.42 -13.86 3.76
C ARG A 283 -25.13 -13.33 3.11
N THR A 284 -24.90 -12.02 3.19
CA THR A 284 -23.77 -11.37 2.53
C THR A 284 -23.21 -10.29 3.45
N ILE A 285 -21.89 -10.24 3.55
CA ILE A 285 -21.15 -9.15 4.20
C ILE A 285 -20.60 -8.29 3.06
N ARG A 286 -20.92 -6.99 3.05
CA ARG A 286 -20.43 -6.08 2.01
C ARG A 286 -18.93 -5.86 2.15
N THR A 287 -18.25 -5.49 1.06
CA THR A 287 -16.79 -5.39 1.02
C THR A 287 -16.24 -4.39 2.06
N GLU A 288 -16.89 -3.25 2.23
CA GLU A 288 -16.60 -2.22 3.23
C GLU A 288 -16.75 -2.71 4.69
N GLU A 289 -17.72 -3.59 4.96
CA GLU A 289 -17.90 -4.24 6.26
C GLU A 289 -16.82 -5.30 6.49
N ALA A 290 -16.58 -6.12 5.45
CA ALA A 290 -15.58 -7.19 5.47
C ALA A 290 -14.16 -6.66 5.71
N ILE A 291 -13.80 -5.50 5.15
CA ILE A 291 -12.49 -4.88 5.38
C ILE A 291 -12.28 -4.60 6.87
N LEU A 292 -13.24 -3.95 7.53
CA LEU A 292 -13.12 -3.60 8.95
C LEU A 292 -13.05 -4.85 9.84
N LEU A 293 -13.93 -5.82 9.61
CA LEU A 293 -13.95 -7.09 10.35
C LEU A 293 -12.63 -7.86 10.16
N THR A 294 -12.19 -8.00 8.92
CA THR A 294 -10.96 -8.73 8.58
C THR A 294 -9.73 -8.09 9.21
N LEU A 295 -9.60 -6.77 9.13
CA LEU A 295 -8.44 -6.08 9.70
C LEU A 295 -8.43 -6.15 11.23
N ALA A 296 -9.60 -6.08 11.88
CA ALA A 296 -9.72 -6.22 13.32
C ALA A 296 -9.29 -7.62 13.79
N GLU A 297 -9.76 -8.67 13.12
CA GLU A 297 -9.39 -10.05 13.42
C GLU A 297 -7.90 -10.32 13.15
N LEU A 298 -7.43 -9.97 11.94
CA LEU A 298 -6.06 -10.21 11.53
C LEU A 298 -5.03 -9.44 12.35
N ARG A 299 -5.38 -8.31 12.97
CA ARG A 299 -4.51 -7.58 13.90
C ARG A 299 -3.97 -8.48 15.01
N THR A 300 -4.75 -9.46 15.48
CA THR A 300 -4.34 -10.39 16.55
C THR A 300 -3.50 -11.57 16.04
N LYS A 301 -3.56 -11.84 14.72
CA LYS A 301 -2.93 -13.01 14.08
C LYS A 301 -1.62 -12.66 13.37
N LEU A 302 -1.55 -11.46 12.80
CA LEU A 302 -0.42 -10.95 12.02
C LEU A 302 0.73 -10.48 12.91
N VAL A 303 1.96 -10.85 12.53
CA VAL A 303 3.19 -10.40 13.18
C VAL A 303 4.14 -9.91 12.09
N ALA A 304 4.52 -8.64 12.18
CA ALA A 304 5.58 -8.10 11.35
C ALA A 304 6.87 -8.88 11.65
N LYS A 305 7.53 -9.42 10.62
CA LYS A 305 8.86 -10.00 10.77
C LYS A 305 9.78 -8.85 11.21
N GLU A 306 10.41 -8.98 12.36
CA GLU A 306 11.40 -8.00 12.80
C GLU A 306 12.46 -7.86 11.71
N ILE A 307 12.78 -6.61 11.38
CA ILE A 307 14.00 -6.27 10.67
C ILE A 307 15.10 -6.68 11.65
N LEU A 308 15.68 -7.87 11.47
CA LEU A 308 16.88 -8.23 12.20
C LEU A 308 17.93 -7.18 11.83
N GLU A 309 18.20 -6.27 12.77
CA GLU A 309 19.41 -5.46 12.75
C GLU A 309 20.57 -6.45 12.62
N LYS A 310 21.24 -6.42 11.47
CA LYS A 310 22.56 -7.02 11.27
C LYS A 310 23.58 -5.90 11.23
#